data_AF-A0A0Q7PYE8-F1
#
_entry.id   AF-A0A0Q7PYE8-F1
#
_cell.length_a   1.000
_cell.length_b   1.000
_cell.length_c   1.000
_cell.angle_alpha   90.00
_cell.angle_beta   90.00
_cell.angle_gamma   90.00
#
_symmetry.space_group_name_H-M   'P 1'
#
loop_
_entity.id
_entity.type
_entity.pdbx_description
1 polymer ?
#
loop_
_entity_poly.entity_id
_entity_poly.type
_entity_poly.pdbx_seq_one_letter_code
_entity_poly.pdbx_strand_id
1 'polypeptide(L)'
;MDDDLLLGQLQHHWAGSSAGVALFERVGRTHGDPEVAAEIRLMAAAVNDDREALRQIILKVGGKPSSVAATGARVAELLGRLKPNGRIVRRSPLTDVLELEMLRTAVSGKRSGWQLLRALAPHDSRLDERALDELLRRAEDELTRLEKMHVRVGLERLLEPEPGGD
;
A
#
# COMPACT_ATOMS: atom_id res chain seq x y z
N MET A 1 4.12 12.47 26.53
CA MET A 1 3.36 11.69 25.55
C MET A 1 2.98 10.39 26.20
N ASP A 2 1.84 9.81 25.85
CA ASP A 2 1.48 8.46 26.32
C ASP A 2 2.15 7.43 25.40
N ASP A 3 3.18 6.76 25.92
CA ASP A 3 4.01 5.83 25.17
C ASP A 3 3.25 4.54 24.79
N ASP A 4 2.28 4.12 25.60
CA ASP A 4 1.46 2.94 25.32
C ASP A 4 0.50 3.23 24.16
N LEU A 5 -0.10 4.43 24.12
CA LEU A 5 -0.94 4.86 23.00
C LEU A 5 -0.14 5.05 21.71
N LEU A 6 1.05 5.65 21.78
CA LEU A 6 1.95 5.78 20.63
C LEU A 6 2.34 4.40 20.09
N LEU A 7 2.76 3.49 20.97
CA LEU A 7 3.13 2.14 20.57
C LEU A 7 1.94 1.39 19.97
N GLY A 8 0.75 1.48 20.56
CA GLY A 8 -0.47 0.88 20.02
C GLY A 8 -0.79 1.37 18.61
N GLN A 9 -0.68 2.69 18.37
CA GLN A 9 -0.86 3.28 17.04
C GLN A 9 0.21 2.77 16.04
N LEU A 10 1.48 2.71 16.44
CA LEU A 10 2.55 2.19 15.58
C LEU A 10 2.36 0.71 15.24
N GLN A 11 1.87 -0.11 16.17
CA GLN A 11 1.55 -1.52 15.91
C GLN A 11 0.39 -1.67 14.92
N HIS A 12 -0.62 -0.81 15.00
CA HIS A 12 -1.70 -0.77 14.02
C HIS A 12 -1.15 -0.48 12.61
N HIS A 13 -0.30 0.54 12.48
CA HIS A 13 0.37 0.84 11.20
C HIS A 13 1.34 -0.25 10.75
N TRP A 14 2.01 -0.96 11.66
CA TRP A 14 2.87 -2.10 11.32
C TRP A 14 2.09 -3.23 10.67
N ALA A 15 0.91 -3.56 11.21
CA ALA A 15 0.03 -4.55 10.61
C ALA A 15 -0.46 -4.10 9.22
N GLY A 16 -0.88 -2.84 9.08
CA GLY A 16 -1.34 -2.26 7.81
C GLY A 16 -0.24 -2.20 6.73
N SER A 17 0.96 -1.74 7.07
CA SER A 17 2.11 -1.67 6.16
C SER A 17 2.56 -3.06 5.70
N SER A 18 2.52 -4.07 6.58
CA SER A 18 2.79 -5.46 6.21
C SER A 18 1.75 -6.01 5.23
N ALA A 19 0.47 -5.62 5.36
CA ALA A 19 -0.57 -5.92 4.38
C ALA A 19 -0.27 -5.25 3.03
N GLY A 20 0.11 -3.96 3.09
CA GLY A 20 0.40 -3.14 1.92
C GLY A 20 1.54 -3.71 1.08
N VAL A 21 2.67 -4.07 1.70
CA VAL A 21 3.80 -4.70 1.00
C VAL A 21 3.36 -5.96 0.25
N ALA A 22 2.64 -6.86 0.93
CA ALA A 22 2.15 -8.11 0.31
C ALA A 22 1.19 -7.83 -0.86
N LEU A 23 0.36 -6.80 -0.76
CA LEU A 23 -0.54 -6.37 -1.84
C LEU A 23 0.27 -5.83 -3.04
N PHE A 24 1.22 -4.93 -2.82
CA PHE A 24 2.10 -4.37 -3.86
C PHE A 24 2.84 -5.48 -4.61
N GLU A 25 3.47 -6.41 -3.88
CA GLU A 25 4.17 -7.54 -4.47
C GLU A 25 3.25 -8.42 -5.33
N ARG A 26 2.03 -8.71 -4.85
CA ARG A 26 1.08 -9.52 -5.60
C ARG A 26 0.61 -8.81 -6.87
N VAL A 27 0.22 -7.55 -6.77
CA VAL A 27 -0.26 -6.79 -7.94
C VAL A 27 0.88 -6.66 -8.94
N GLY A 28 2.10 -6.33 -8.51
CA GLY A 28 3.27 -6.27 -9.39
C GLY A 28 3.59 -7.60 -10.10
N ARG A 29 3.19 -8.76 -9.55
CA ARG A 29 3.32 -10.07 -10.21
C ARG A 29 2.17 -10.42 -11.15
N THR A 30 0.97 -9.87 -10.93
CA THR A 30 -0.27 -10.42 -11.53
C THR A 30 -1.12 -9.41 -12.30
N HIS A 31 -0.77 -8.13 -12.27
CA HIS A 31 -1.49 -7.08 -12.98
C HIS A 31 -1.49 -7.35 -14.50
N GLY A 32 -2.63 -7.12 -15.16
CA GLY A 32 -2.81 -7.46 -16.58
C GLY A 32 -2.05 -6.59 -17.57
N ASP A 33 -1.76 -5.34 -17.20
CA ASP A 33 -0.90 -4.42 -17.97
C ASP A 33 0.58 -4.61 -17.56
N PRO A 34 1.49 -4.98 -18.49
CA PRO A 34 2.91 -5.22 -18.20
C PRO A 34 3.70 -4.00 -17.71
N GLU A 35 3.39 -2.80 -18.21
CA GLU A 35 4.06 -1.56 -17.82
C GLU A 35 3.68 -1.18 -16.39
N VAL A 36 2.38 -1.28 -16.06
CA VAL A 36 1.88 -1.10 -14.70
C VAL A 36 2.49 -2.13 -13.75
N ALA A 37 2.56 -3.39 -14.18
CA ALA A 37 3.15 -4.44 -13.37
C ALA A 37 4.63 -4.14 -13.06
N ALA A 38 5.41 -3.64 -14.02
CA ALA A 38 6.80 -3.24 -13.80
C ALA A 38 6.93 -2.08 -12.82
N GLU A 39 6.10 -1.05 -12.99
CA GLU A 39 6.09 0.13 -12.12
C GLU A 39 5.73 -0.25 -10.67
N ILE A 40 4.71 -1.10 -10.49
CA ILE A 40 4.29 -1.57 -9.17
C ILE A 40 5.37 -2.44 -8.51
N ARG A 41 6.15 -3.22 -9.26
CA ARG A 41 7.29 -3.97 -8.69
C ARG A 41 8.37 -3.03 -8.14
N LEU A 42 8.65 -1.91 -8.81
CA LEU A 42 9.57 -0.89 -8.30
C LEU A 42 9.00 -0.23 -7.03
N MET A 43 7.71 0.09 -7.03
CA MET A 43 7.02 0.64 -5.85
C MET A 43 6.99 -0.35 -4.68
N ALA A 44 6.87 -1.66 -4.94
CA ALA A 44 6.86 -2.67 -3.89
C ALA A 44 8.15 -2.65 -3.05
N ALA A 45 9.31 -2.46 -3.70
CA ALA A 45 10.58 -2.29 -3.00
C ALA A 45 10.58 -1.03 -2.12
N ALA A 46 10.16 0.12 -2.67
CA ALA A 46 10.10 1.38 -1.93
C ALA A 46 9.13 1.33 -0.72
N VAL A 47 7.96 0.69 -0.89
CA VAL A 47 6.98 0.50 0.19
C VAL A 47 7.51 -0.46 1.26
N ASN A 48 8.34 -1.44 0.88
CA ASN A 48 9.01 -2.28 1.86
C ASN A 48 10.10 -1.53 2.64
N ASP A 49 10.85 -0.63 1.98
CA ASP A 49 11.81 0.25 2.67
C ASP A 49 11.10 1.18 3.67
N ASP A 50 9.89 1.66 3.34
CA ASP A 50 9.06 2.44 4.28
C ASP A 50 8.60 1.65 5.48
N ARG A 51 8.21 0.40 5.26
CA ARG A 51 7.88 -0.51 6.34
C ARG A 51 9.10 -0.76 7.22
N GLU A 52 10.30 -0.88 6.65
CA GLU A 52 11.53 -1.00 7.44
C GLU A 52 11.83 0.29 8.23
N ALA A 53 11.56 1.47 7.66
CA ALA A 53 11.64 2.73 8.42
C ALA A 53 10.64 2.75 9.59
N LEU A 54 9.40 2.26 9.40
CA LEU A 54 8.44 2.09 10.49
C LEU A 54 8.98 1.15 11.58
N ARG A 55 9.63 0.06 11.18
CA ARG A 55 10.28 -0.89 12.09
C ARG A 55 11.29 -0.18 12.98
N GLN A 56 12.14 0.66 12.40
CA GLN A 56 13.14 1.43 13.14
C GLN A 56 12.51 2.41 14.11
N ILE A 57 11.42 3.08 13.72
CA ILE A 57 10.68 3.99 14.62
C ILE A 57 10.12 3.22 15.82
N ILE A 58 9.50 2.06 15.60
CA ILE A 58 8.98 1.19 16.67
C ILE A 58 10.09 0.83 17.68
N LEU A 59 11.27 0.47 17.18
CA LEU A 59 12.42 0.16 18.03
C LEU A 59 12.90 1.37 18.83
N LYS A 60 12.98 2.55 18.19
CA LYS A 60 13.42 3.79 18.84
C LYS A 60 12.49 4.24 19.97
N VAL A 61 11.18 3.99 19.86
CA VAL A 61 10.22 4.29 20.92
C VAL A 61 10.14 3.21 22.00
N GLY A 62 11.04 2.22 21.98
CA GLY A 62 11.12 1.15 22.99
C GLY A 62 10.21 -0.05 22.72
N GLY A 63 9.50 -0.07 21.59
CA GLY A 63 8.67 -1.17 21.17
C GLY A 63 9.43 -2.27 20.43
N LYS A 64 8.73 -3.38 20.19
CA LYS A 64 9.16 -4.40 19.22
C LYS A 64 8.04 -4.58 18.20
N PRO A 65 8.35 -4.61 16.88
CA PRO A 65 7.34 -4.89 15.87
C PRO A 65 6.67 -6.21 16.21
N SER A 66 5.35 -6.21 16.30
CA SER A 66 4.61 -7.43 16.59
C SER A 66 4.89 -8.48 15.50
N SER A 67 5.09 -9.72 15.94
CA SER A 67 5.39 -10.86 15.07
C SER A 67 4.18 -11.32 14.25
N VAL A 68 3.18 -10.45 14.03
CA VAL A 68 1.89 -10.77 13.43
C VAL A 68 2.12 -11.66 12.22
N ALA A 69 1.81 -12.94 12.44
CA ALA A 69 1.91 -13.97 11.43
C ALA A 69 0.95 -13.59 10.30
N ALA A 70 1.52 -13.43 9.12
CA ALA A 70 0.80 -13.46 7.86
C ALA A 70 -0.44 -12.55 7.75
N THR A 71 -0.21 -11.25 7.56
CA THR A 71 -1.23 -10.37 6.92
C THR A 71 -1.67 -10.88 5.54
N GLY A 72 -0.92 -11.83 4.95
CA GLY A 72 -1.30 -12.58 3.76
C GLY A 72 -2.70 -13.19 3.82
N ALA A 73 -3.19 -13.64 4.98
CA ALA A 73 -4.54 -14.22 5.10
C ALA A 73 -5.66 -13.17 4.91
N ARG A 74 -5.50 -11.95 5.44
CA ARG A 74 -6.48 -10.86 5.28
C ARG A 74 -6.43 -10.22 3.90
N VAL A 75 -5.24 -10.07 3.32
CA VAL A 75 -5.07 -9.64 1.93
C VAL A 75 -5.65 -10.70 0.98
N ALA A 76 -5.44 -11.99 1.26
CA ALA A 76 -6.04 -13.07 0.49
C ALA A 76 -7.58 -13.08 0.57
N GLU A 77 -8.17 -12.76 1.73
CA GLU A 77 -9.63 -12.65 1.87
C GLU A 77 -10.21 -11.48 1.07
N LEU A 78 -9.61 -10.28 1.18
CA LEU A 78 -10.05 -9.10 0.45
C LEU A 78 -9.98 -9.30 -1.08
N LEU A 79 -8.91 -9.95 -1.54
CA LEU A 79 -8.65 -10.22 -2.96
C LEU A 79 -9.35 -11.48 -3.47
N GLY A 80 -9.68 -12.43 -2.59
CA GLY A 80 -10.50 -13.59 -2.90
C GLY A 80 -11.88 -13.18 -3.40
N ARG A 81 -12.40 -12.05 -2.92
CA ARG A 81 -13.65 -11.43 -3.39
C ARG A 81 -13.53 -10.76 -4.77
N LEU A 82 -12.31 -10.44 -5.21
CA LEU A 82 -12.04 -9.83 -6.52
C LEU A 82 -11.74 -10.87 -7.61
N LYS A 83 -11.46 -12.11 -7.24
CA LYS A 83 -11.45 -13.21 -8.21
C LYS A 83 -12.89 -13.51 -8.62
N PRO A 84 -13.19 -13.65 -9.93
CA PRO A 84 -14.51 -14.08 -10.35
C PRO A 84 -14.77 -15.48 -9.77
N ASN A 85 -15.97 -15.66 -9.22
CA ASN A 85 -16.46 -16.87 -8.57
C ASN A 85 -16.43 -18.11 -9.48
N GLY A 86 -15.24 -18.68 -9.75
CA GLY A 86 -15.02 -20.01 -10.34
C GLY A 86 -15.64 -20.31 -11.71
N ARG A 87 -16.37 -19.37 -12.32
CA ARG A 87 -17.19 -19.59 -13.54
C ARG A 87 -16.73 -18.77 -14.75
N ILE A 88 -15.72 -17.92 -14.60
CA ILE A 88 -15.15 -17.12 -15.70
C ILE A 88 -13.68 -17.49 -15.84
N VAL A 89 -13.31 -18.00 -17.02
CA VAL A 89 -11.96 -18.47 -17.37
C VAL A 89 -10.96 -17.30 -17.53
N ARG A 90 -11.44 -16.05 -17.51
CA ARG A 90 -10.64 -14.83 -17.73
C ARG A 90 -10.80 -13.84 -16.55
N ARG A 91 -9.68 -13.19 -16.18
CA ARG A 91 -9.64 -12.08 -15.21
C ARG A 91 -10.51 -10.92 -15.72
N SER A 92 -11.35 -10.34 -14.85
CA SER A 92 -12.20 -9.21 -15.24
C SER A 92 -11.33 -7.97 -15.53
N PRO A 93 -11.59 -7.20 -16.61
CA PRO A 93 -10.91 -5.94 -16.86
C PRO A 93 -10.99 -4.96 -15.69
N LEU A 94 -12.08 -4.98 -14.91
CA LEU A 94 -12.24 -4.17 -13.70
C LEU A 94 -11.31 -4.58 -12.56
N THR A 95 -10.82 -5.82 -12.53
CA THR A 95 -9.89 -6.27 -11.49
C THR A 95 -8.61 -5.42 -11.47
N ASP A 96 -8.10 -5.02 -12.64
CA ASP A 96 -6.89 -4.20 -12.73
C ASP A 96 -7.12 -2.77 -12.19
N VAL A 97 -8.29 -2.20 -12.46
CA VAL A 97 -8.70 -0.88 -11.92
C VAL A 97 -8.81 -0.92 -10.40
N LEU A 98 -9.53 -1.91 -9.86
CA LEU A 98 -9.74 -2.08 -8.42
C LEU A 98 -8.42 -2.39 -7.68
N GLU A 99 -7.50 -3.11 -8.29
CA GLU A 99 -6.18 -3.35 -7.72
C GLU A 99 -5.40 -2.05 -7.52
N LEU A 100 -5.44 -1.13 -8.48
CA LEU A 100 -4.82 0.19 -8.34
C LEU A 100 -5.51 1.04 -7.25
N GLU A 101 -6.83 0.99 -7.10
CA GLU A 101 -7.55 1.68 -6.02
C GLU A 101 -7.16 1.18 -4.62
N MET A 102 -6.99 -0.13 -4.46
CA MET A 102 -6.53 -0.71 -3.21
C MET A 102 -5.10 -0.28 -2.88
N LEU A 103 -4.20 -0.23 -3.87
CA LEU A 103 -2.84 0.28 -3.68
C LEU A 103 -2.85 1.76 -3.27
N ARG A 104 -3.69 2.59 -3.90
CA ARG A 104 -3.87 4.00 -3.49
C ARG A 104 -4.37 4.12 -2.06
N THR A 105 -5.31 3.27 -1.67
CA THR A 105 -5.82 3.22 -0.29
C THR A 105 -4.71 2.84 0.70
N ALA A 106 -3.89 1.84 0.37
CA ALA A 106 -2.75 1.43 1.19
C ALA A 106 -1.71 2.56 1.36
N VAL A 107 -1.32 3.25 0.28
CA VAL A 107 -0.40 4.39 0.35
C VAL A 107 -1.01 5.57 1.10
N SER A 108 -2.32 5.81 0.96
CA SER A 108 -3.00 6.86 1.74
C SER A 108 -2.95 6.56 3.24
N GLY A 109 -3.22 5.31 3.65
CA GLY A 109 -3.08 4.90 5.05
C GLY A 109 -1.65 5.01 5.58
N LYS A 110 -0.65 4.69 4.74
CA LYS A 110 0.77 4.91 5.04
C LYS A 110 1.06 6.39 5.28
N ARG A 111 0.66 7.26 4.35
CA ARG A 111 0.82 8.72 4.44
C ARG A 111 0.18 9.29 5.71
N SER A 112 -1.04 8.89 6.04
CA SER A 112 -1.71 9.34 7.27
C SER A 112 -0.92 8.98 8.54
N GLY A 113 -0.30 7.79 8.57
CA GLY A 113 0.60 7.41 9.67
C GLY A 113 1.81 8.33 9.79
N TRP A 114 2.45 8.64 8.66
CA TRP A 114 3.57 9.57 8.61
C TRP A 114 3.20 10.99 8.99
N GLN A 115 2.02 11.48 8.61
CA GLN A 115 1.54 12.80 8.98
C GLN A 115 1.40 12.93 10.50
N LEU A 116 0.82 11.91 11.15
CA LEU A 116 0.69 11.90 12.60
C LEU A 116 2.06 11.89 13.29
N LEU A 117 2.98 11.00 12.88
CA LEU A 117 4.32 10.96 13.47
C LEU A 117 5.08 12.26 13.25
N ARG A 118 4.93 12.88 12.08
CA ARG A 118 5.57 14.16 11.77
C ARG A 118 5.06 15.29 12.64
N ALA A 119 3.75 15.31 12.93
CA ALA A 119 3.13 16.27 13.83
C ALA A 119 3.55 16.05 15.30
N LEU A 120 3.86 14.80 15.68
CA LEU A 120 4.35 14.47 17.02
C LEU A 120 5.84 14.74 17.20
N ALA A 121 6.64 14.79 16.13
CA ALA A 121 8.09 14.89 16.20
C ALA A 121 8.63 16.12 16.97
N PRO A 122 8.03 17.32 16.89
CA PRO A 122 8.43 18.46 17.74
C PRO A 122 8.25 18.21 19.26
N HIS A 123 7.47 17.18 19.63
CA HIS A 123 7.13 16.82 21.00
C HIS A 123 7.81 15.52 21.48
N ASP A 124 8.56 14.83 20.61
CA ASP A 124 9.26 13.60 20.92
C ASP A 124 10.55 13.47 20.11
N SER A 125 11.68 13.67 20.77
CA SER A 125 13.02 13.64 20.16
C SER A 125 13.42 12.27 19.60
N ARG A 126 12.65 11.20 19.88
CA ARG A 126 12.86 9.87 19.26
C ARG A 126 12.43 9.85 17.79
N LEU A 127 11.57 10.80 17.38
CA LEU A 127 11.05 10.94 16.02
C LEU A 127 11.86 11.97 15.25
N ASP A 128 12.39 11.57 14.09
CA ASP A 128 13.21 12.44 13.24
C ASP A 128 12.33 13.17 12.21
N GLU A 129 12.22 14.49 12.37
CA GLU A 129 11.42 15.35 11.49
C GLU A 129 11.82 15.23 10.01
N ARG A 130 13.12 15.22 9.71
CA ARG A 130 13.61 15.20 8.32
C ARG A 130 13.36 13.84 7.67
N ALA A 131 13.56 12.77 8.43
CA ALA A 131 13.26 11.42 7.94
C ALA A 131 11.76 11.26 7.64
N LEU A 132 10.90 11.83 8.49
CA LEU A 132 9.45 11.81 8.30
C LEU A 132 8.99 12.68 7.12
N ASP A 133 9.63 13.84 6.90
CA ASP A 133 9.38 14.68 5.72
C ASP A 133 9.70 13.94 4.41
N GLU A 134 10.80 13.18 4.38
CA GLU A 134 11.15 12.36 3.21
C GLU A 134 10.17 11.19 3.01
N LEU A 135 9.72 10.53 4.09
CA LEU A 135 8.69 9.49 4.02
C LEU A 135 7.35 10.02 3.50
N LEU A 136 6.97 11.24 3.88
CA LEU A 136 5.78 11.92 3.38
C LEU A 136 5.90 12.24 1.89
N ARG A 137 7.02 12.84 1.48
CA ARG A 137 7.31 13.16 0.08
C ARG A 137 7.22 11.92 -0.81
N ARG A 138 7.83 10.80 -0.39
CA ARG A 138 7.75 9.54 -1.13
C ARG A 138 6.34 8.98 -1.23
N ALA A 139 5.55 9.06 -0.16
CA ALA A 139 4.15 8.63 -0.21
C ALA A 139 3.31 9.48 -1.19
N GLU A 140 3.59 10.79 -1.30
CA GLU A 140 2.92 11.69 -2.24
C GLU A 140 3.31 11.41 -3.70
N ASP A 141 4.58 11.15 -3.96
CA ASP A 141 5.06 10.72 -5.28
C ASP A 141 4.40 9.40 -5.72
N GLU A 142 4.30 8.43 -4.81
CA GLU A 142 3.63 7.15 -5.06
C GLU A 142 2.14 7.31 -5.35
N LEU A 143 1.42 8.14 -4.59
CA LEU A 143 0.02 8.45 -4.86
C LEU A 143 -0.17 9.05 -6.24
N THR A 144 0.71 9.97 -6.63
CA THR A 144 0.70 10.62 -7.95
C THR A 144 0.91 9.60 -9.07
N ARG A 145 1.86 8.67 -8.91
CA ARG A 145 2.12 7.59 -9.89
C ARG A 145 0.93 6.64 -10.01
N LEU A 146 0.38 6.19 -8.87
CA LEU A 146 -0.77 5.30 -8.84
C LEU A 146 -2.02 5.94 -9.43
N GLU A 147 -2.24 7.23 -9.21
CA GLU A 147 -3.35 7.97 -9.79
C GLU A 147 -3.25 8.01 -11.32
N LYS A 148 -2.07 8.33 -11.85
CA LYS A 148 -1.83 8.34 -13.31
C LYS A 148 -2.11 6.98 -13.93
N MET A 149 -1.59 5.90 -13.32
CA MET A 149 -1.85 4.53 -13.79
C MET A 149 -3.33 4.17 -13.69
N HIS A 150 -3.99 4.52 -12.58
CA HIS A 150 -5.40 4.21 -12.35
C HIS A 150 -6.31 4.86 -13.37
N VAL A 151 -6.12 6.16 -13.64
CA VAL A 151 -6.92 6.88 -14.65
C VAL A 151 -6.65 6.30 -16.04
N ARG A 152 -5.39 6.06 -16.41
CA ARG A 152 -5.04 5.49 -17.71
C ARG A 152 -5.69 4.11 -17.92
N VAL A 153 -5.45 3.18 -17.00
CA VAL A 153 -6.01 1.81 -17.05
C VAL A 153 -7.54 1.86 -17.01
N GLY A 154 -8.12 2.72 -16.18
CA GLY A 154 -9.57 2.90 -16.10
C GLY A 154 -10.17 3.31 -17.44
N LEU A 155 -9.57 4.28 -18.14
CA LEU A 155 -10.02 4.72 -19.46
C LEU A 155 -9.88 3.61 -20.50
N GLU A 156 -8.73 2.93 -20.56
CA GLU A 156 -8.51 1.80 -21.48
C GLU A 156 -9.56 0.71 -21.28
N ARG A 157 -9.79 0.26 -20.03
CA ARG A 157 -10.69 -0.86 -19.76
C ARG A 157 -12.18 -0.54 -19.85
N LEU A 158 -12.58 0.73 -19.68
CA LEU A 158 -13.98 1.14 -19.69
C LEU A 158 -14.43 1.72 -21.04
N LEU A 159 -13.50 2.16 -21.87
CA LEU A 159 -13.81 2.75 -23.19
C LEU A 159 -13.47 1.80 -24.36
N GLU A 160 -12.75 0.71 -24.13
CA GLU A 160 -12.58 -0.34 -25.14
C GLU A 160 -13.92 -1.07 -25.40
N PRO A 161 -14.38 -1.15 -26.66
CA PRO A 161 -15.57 -1.94 -27.00
C PRO A 161 -15.32 -3.43 -26.72
N GLU A 162 -16.31 -4.12 -26.14
CA GLU A 162 -16.27 -5.57 -25.95
C GLU A 162 -15.91 -6.25 -27.29
N PRO A 163 -14.90 -7.15 -27.33
CA PRO A 163 -14.61 -7.92 -28.52
C PRO A 163 -15.74 -8.95 -28.72
N GLY A 164 -16.76 -8.57 -29.47
CA GLY A 164 -17.87 -9.46 -29.83
C GLY A 164 -19.26 -8.82 -29.96
N GLY A 165 -19.39 -7.49 -30.02
CA GLY A 165 -20.66 -6.86 -30.37
C GLY A 165 -20.88 -6.79 -31.89
N ASP A 166 -21.20 -7.95 -32.49
CA ASP A 166 -21.94 -8.03 -33.77
C ASP A 166 -23.43 -8.26 -33.49
#